data_AF-A0A9E5HGH3-F1
#
_entry.id   AF-A0A9E5HGH3-F1
#
_cell.length_a   1.000
_cell.length_b   1.000
_cell.length_c   1.000
_cell.angle_alpha   90.00
_cell.angle_beta   90.00
_cell.angle_gamma   90.00
#
_symmetry.space_group_name_H-M   'P 1'
#
loop_
_entity.id
_entity.type
_entity.pdbx_description
1 polymer ?
#
loop_
_entity_poly.entity_id
_entity_poly.type
_entity_poly.pdbx_seq_one_letter_code
_entity_poly.pdbx_strand_id
1 'polypeptide(L)'
;MYQSFEASSEPDKGPERLIMLRDQMRKSGIDAFLIPRADVHQGEYVAPADERLAWLTGFTGSAGFCAVTQDAAGVFVDGRYRVQVKEQTRAPFTPVDWPEVQLGDWLKDKLPSGIVGFDPWLHSAREIKSLEQDLSGTKITVQAMDNLIDPIWQDRPAPPMGLARVFDDHLSGETHTAKRTRLAAELKSAGHAAAFISLPDSICWLLNIRGQDVAHNPVVHSFAVLHDDARVDLFMHAEKAQDIRAHLGNEVTLRNPEDLSDYILSFQGAMRLDTGSVPYA
;
A
#
# COMPACT_ATOMS: atom_id res chain seq x y z
N MET A 1 -22.93 -10.25 0.96
CA MET A 1 -22.92 -9.07 0.08
C MET A 1 -23.07 -9.60 -1.34
N TYR A 2 -24.14 -9.23 -2.05
CA TYR A 2 -24.34 -9.66 -3.44
C TYR A 2 -23.37 -8.90 -4.35
N GLN A 3 -22.93 -9.56 -5.43
CA GLN A 3 -22.10 -8.93 -6.45
C GLN A 3 -22.88 -7.77 -7.09
N SER A 4 -22.35 -6.56 -6.98
CA SER A 4 -22.87 -5.39 -7.70
C SER A 4 -22.34 -5.42 -9.14
N PHE A 5 -23.22 -5.11 -10.09
CA PHE A 5 -22.88 -4.96 -11.52
C PHE A 5 -22.84 -3.48 -11.93
N GLU A 6 -22.93 -2.55 -10.97
CA GLU A 6 -22.74 -1.12 -11.25
C GLU A 6 -21.27 -0.86 -11.57
N ALA A 7 -21.02 -0.18 -12.69
CA ALA A 7 -19.68 0.25 -13.05
C ALA A 7 -19.20 1.31 -12.05
N SER A 8 -18.26 0.96 -11.16
CA SER A 8 -17.64 1.91 -10.24
C SER A 8 -16.68 2.90 -10.93
N SER A 9 -16.39 2.69 -12.22
CA SER A 9 -15.48 3.53 -12.99
C SER A 9 -16.16 4.83 -13.46
N GLU A 10 -15.52 5.97 -13.21
CA GLU A 10 -15.93 7.29 -13.72
C GLU A 10 -14.90 7.84 -14.74
N PRO A 11 -14.72 7.17 -15.90
CA PRO A 11 -13.64 7.48 -16.85
C PRO A 11 -13.68 8.91 -17.38
N ASP A 12 -14.88 9.49 -17.52
CA ASP A 12 -15.08 10.82 -18.08
C ASP A 12 -14.63 11.95 -17.13
N LYS A 13 -14.44 11.67 -15.84
CA LYS A 13 -13.88 12.63 -14.87
C LYS A 13 -12.35 12.65 -14.87
N GLY A 14 -11.71 11.62 -15.43
CA GLY A 14 -10.25 11.48 -15.43
C GLY A 14 -9.50 12.69 -16.00
N PRO A 15 -9.89 13.25 -17.16
CA PRO A 15 -9.19 14.40 -17.75
C PRO A 15 -9.17 15.64 -16.84
N GLU A 16 -10.27 15.92 -16.14
CA GLU A 16 -10.33 17.04 -15.18
C GLU A 16 -9.47 16.76 -13.95
N ARG A 17 -9.55 15.55 -13.38
CA ARG A 17 -8.72 15.12 -12.24
C ARG A 17 -7.22 15.19 -12.56
N LEU A 18 -6.83 14.86 -13.79
CA LEU A 18 -5.44 14.98 -14.25
C LEU A 18 -4.95 16.42 -14.29
N ILE A 19 -5.80 17.38 -14.68
CA ILE A 19 -5.46 18.82 -14.64
C ILE A 19 -5.19 19.24 -13.20
N MET A 20 -6.03 18.82 -12.26
CA MET A 20 -5.86 19.09 -10.83
C MET A 20 -4.55 18.49 -10.30
N LEU A 21 -4.23 17.24 -10.66
CA LEU A 21 -2.98 16.59 -10.26
C LEU A 21 -1.76 17.34 -10.81
N ARG A 22 -1.75 17.70 -12.08
CA ARG A 22 -0.64 18.47 -12.69
C ARG A 22 -0.45 19.83 -12.02
N ASP A 23 -1.52 20.43 -11.53
CA ASP A 23 -1.42 21.66 -10.73
C ASP A 23 -0.74 21.44 -9.38
N GLN A 24 -1.06 20.34 -8.69
CA GLN A 24 -0.34 19.94 -7.49
C GLN A 24 1.14 19.64 -7.79
N MET A 25 1.43 18.94 -8.89
CA MET A 25 2.81 18.66 -9.31
C MET A 25 3.63 19.94 -9.52
N ARG A 26 3.05 20.95 -10.20
CA ARG A 26 3.71 22.25 -10.41
C ARG A 26 3.96 22.98 -9.09
N LYS A 27 3.00 22.98 -8.17
CA LYS A 27 3.14 23.58 -6.83
C LYS A 27 4.23 22.91 -6.01
N SER A 28 4.37 21.59 -6.14
CA SER A 28 5.38 20.80 -5.43
C SER A 28 6.73 20.74 -6.15
N GLY A 29 6.85 21.34 -7.35
CA GLY A 29 8.11 21.42 -8.09
C GLY A 29 8.60 20.08 -8.66
N ILE A 30 7.69 19.17 -9.02
CA ILE A 30 8.03 17.86 -9.62
C ILE A 30 7.58 17.75 -11.08
N ASP A 31 8.27 16.90 -11.84
CA ASP A 31 8.07 16.73 -13.28
C ASP A 31 7.21 15.49 -13.60
N ALA A 32 7.24 14.49 -12.73
CA ALA A 32 6.37 13.32 -12.79
C ALA A 32 5.87 12.88 -11.42
N PHE A 33 4.75 12.16 -11.40
CA PHE A 33 4.19 11.55 -10.18
C PHE A 33 3.72 10.12 -10.47
N LEU A 34 3.99 9.21 -9.53
CA LEU A 34 3.57 7.81 -9.59
C LEU A 34 2.30 7.57 -8.77
N ILE A 35 1.37 6.79 -9.34
CA ILE A 35 0.10 6.44 -8.71
C ILE A 35 -0.10 4.93 -8.85
N PRO A 36 0.29 4.12 -7.85
CA PRO A 36 0.11 2.69 -7.89
C PRO A 36 -1.35 2.31 -7.59
N ARG A 37 -1.72 1.06 -7.90
CA ARG A 37 -2.88 0.40 -7.29
C ARG A 37 -2.44 -0.32 -6.02
N ALA A 38 -2.08 0.45 -5.00
CA ALA A 38 -1.63 -0.06 -3.71
C ALA A 38 -2.17 0.81 -2.58
N ASP A 39 -2.26 0.22 -1.40
CA ASP A 39 -2.44 0.90 -0.13
C ASP A 39 -1.15 0.81 0.70
N VAL A 40 -1.20 1.33 1.92
CA VAL A 40 -0.05 1.31 2.85
C VAL A 40 0.36 -0.11 3.28
N HIS A 41 -0.46 -1.11 2.97
CA HIS A 41 -0.25 -2.50 3.33
C HIS A 41 0.24 -3.36 2.16
N GLN A 42 0.42 -2.77 0.97
CA GLN A 42 0.93 -3.46 -0.23
C GLN A 42 0.09 -4.71 -0.61
N GLY A 43 -1.21 -4.69 -0.30
CA GLY A 43 -2.13 -5.80 -0.57
C GLY A 43 -2.58 -5.86 -2.03
N GLU A 44 -3.08 -7.03 -2.46
CA GLU A 44 -3.65 -7.20 -3.81
C GLU A 44 -4.97 -6.43 -4.01
N TYR A 45 -5.72 -6.17 -2.94
CA TYR A 45 -6.97 -5.42 -2.97
C TYR A 45 -6.86 -4.25 -2.02
N VAL A 46 -7.39 -3.11 -2.45
CA VAL A 46 -7.36 -1.85 -1.68
C VAL A 46 -8.77 -1.52 -1.20
N ALA A 47 -8.88 -0.83 -0.07
CA ALA A 47 -10.15 -0.27 0.38
C ALA A 47 -10.58 0.90 -0.52
N PRO A 48 -11.87 1.28 -0.57
CA PRO A 48 -12.34 2.41 -1.39
C PRO A 48 -11.59 3.73 -1.14
N ALA A 49 -11.13 3.95 0.11
CA ALA A 49 -10.33 5.12 0.47
C ALA A 49 -8.94 5.14 -0.19
N ASP A 50 -8.47 4.02 -0.70
CA ASP A 50 -7.13 3.85 -1.28
C ASP A 50 -7.16 3.62 -2.80
N GLU A 51 -8.35 3.68 -3.43
CA GLU A 51 -8.56 3.51 -4.88
C GLU A 51 -8.09 4.72 -5.73
N ARG A 52 -6.93 5.31 -5.42
CA ARG A 52 -6.38 6.52 -6.05
C ARG A 52 -6.19 6.37 -7.55
N LEU A 53 -5.70 5.21 -8.02
CA LEU A 53 -5.55 4.93 -9.44
C LEU A 53 -6.90 4.94 -10.17
N ALA A 54 -7.90 4.28 -9.59
CA ALA A 54 -9.25 4.20 -10.16
C ALA A 54 -9.93 5.56 -10.13
N TRP A 55 -9.79 6.32 -9.04
CA TRP A 55 -10.30 7.67 -8.94
C TRP A 55 -9.65 8.58 -10.00
N LEU A 56 -8.33 8.58 -10.13
CA LEU A 56 -7.63 9.45 -11.08
C LEU A 56 -7.98 9.12 -12.54
N THR A 57 -7.97 7.83 -12.90
CA THR A 57 -7.94 7.39 -14.30
C THR A 57 -9.26 6.81 -14.80
N GLY A 58 -10.10 6.32 -13.90
CA GLY A 58 -11.25 5.46 -14.19
C GLY A 58 -10.93 3.96 -14.26
N PHE A 59 -9.66 3.57 -14.30
CA PHE A 59 -9.26 2.16 -14.43
C PHE A 59 -9.43 1.38 -13.12
N THR A 60 -10.22 0.31 -13.14
CA THR A 60 -10.55 -0.50 -11.95
C THR A 60 -9.97 -1.92 -11.97
N GLY A 61 -9.05 -2.22 -12.89
CA GLY A 61 -8.41 -3.54 -12.96
C GLY A 61 -7.59 -3.85 -11.71
N SER A 62 -7.40 -5.13 -11.39
CA SER A 62 -6.72 -5.54 -10.14
C SER A 62 -5.20 -5.31 -10.15
N ALA A 63 -4.60 -5.02 -11.30
CA ALA A 63 -3.18 -4.71 -11.39
C ALA A 63 -2.94 -3.59 -12.38
N GLY A 64 -2.07 -2.67 -11.99
CA GLY A 64 -1.65 -1.54 -12.80
C GLY A 64 -1.20 -0.37 -11.95
N PHE A 65 -0.63 0.62 -12.63
CA PHE A 65 -0.22 1.88 -12.03
C PHE A 65 -0.27 2.99 -13.10
N CYS A 66 -0.26 4.23 -12.67
CA CYS A 66 -0.17 5.39 -13.56
C CYS A 66 1.13 6.15 -13.29
N ALA A 67 1.78 6.60 -14.36
CA ALA A 67 2.82 7.62 -14.30
C ALA A 67 2.35 8.85 -15.07
N VAL A 68 2.33 9.99 -14.39
CA VAL A 68 1.90 11.27 -14.97
C VAL A 68 3.12 12.17 -15.09
N THR A 69 3.34 12.77 -16.25
CA THR A 69 4.22 13.93 -16.44
C THR A 69 3.39 15.18 -16.73
N GLN A 70 4.03 16.35 -16.87
CA GLN A 70 3.33 17.56 -17.29
C GLN A 70 2.63 17.40 -18.66
N ASP A 71 3.19 16.59 -19.56
CA ASP A 71 2.72 16.46 -20.94
C ASP A 71 2.13 15.08 -21.29
N ALA A 72 2.40 14.04 -20.50
CA ALA A 72 1.94 12.67 -20.74
C ALA A 72 1.29 12.05 -19.49
N ALA A 73 0.47 11.01 -19.69
CA ALA A 73 -0.12 10.22 -18.60
C ALA A 73 -0.27 8.76 -19.05
N GLY A 74 0.66 7.90 -18.63
CA GLY A 74 0.67 6.47 -18.96
C GLY A 74 -0.08 5.66 -17.91
N VAL A 75 -1.00 4.79 -18.32
CA VAL A 75 -1.66 3.79 -17.45
C VAL A 75 -1.11 2.42 -17.80
N PHE A 76 -0.23 1.91 -16.95
CA PHE A 76 0.49 0.66 -17.15
C PHE A 76 -0.35 -0.50 -16.66
N VAL A 77 -0.59 -1.46 -17.55
CA VAL A 77 -1.43 -2.62 -17.26
C VAL A 77 -0.86 -3.89 -17.88
N ASP A 78 -1.09 -5.02 -17.22
CA ASP A 78 -0.75 -6.33 -17.79
C ASP A 78 -1.75 -6.82 -18.85
N GLY A 79 -1.39 -7.92 -19.51
CA GLY A 79 -2.16 -8.54 -20.59
C GLY A 79 -3.65 -8.79 -20.26
N ARG A 80 -4.00 -9.02 -18.99
CA ARG A 80 -5.40 -9.23 -18.55
C ARG A 80 -6.27 -7.99 -18.75
N TYR A 81 -5.67 -6.80 -18.74
CA TYR A 81 -6.36 -5.53 -18.61
C TYR A 81 -6.28 -4.63 -19.84
N ARG A 82 -5.63 -5.06 -20.93
CA ARG A 82 -5.45 -4.24 -22.14
C ARG A 82 -6.74 -3.80 -22.83
N VAL A 83 -7.81 -4.58 -22.74
CA VAL A 83 -9.13 -4.20 -23.25
C VAL A 83 -9.82 -3.27 -22.25
N GLN A 84 -9.86 -3.67 -20.97
CA GLN A 84 -10.50 -2.91 -19.91
C GLN A 84 -9.96 -1.48 -19.78
N VAL A 85 -8.64 -1.28 -19.83
CA VAL A 85 -8.04 0.06 -19.72
C VAL A 85 -8.48 0.99 -20.86
N LYS A 86 -8.74 0.46 -22.06
CA LYS A 86 -9.20 1.26 -23.22
C LYS A 86 -10.66 1.70 -23.05
N GLU A 87 -11.47 0.88 -22.39
CA GLU A 87 -12.88 1.19 -22.11
C GLU A 87 -13.02 2.15 -20.92
N GLN A 88 -12.15 2.00 -19.92
CA GLN A 88 -12.23 2.67 -18.62
C GLN A 88 -11.31 3.88 -18.45
N THR A 89 -10.62 4.31 -19.51
CA THR A 89 -9.84 5.56 -19.46
C THR A 89 -10.27 6.49 -20.61
N ARG A 90 -9.96 7.77 -20.47
CA ARG A 90 -10.17 8.79 -21.50
C ARG A 90 -8.88 9.54 -21.78
N ALA A 91 -8.73 10.03 -23.01
CA ALA A 91 -7.64 10.94 -23.34
C ALA A 91 -7.63 12.12 -22.36
N PRO A 92 -6.46 12.53 -21.83
CA PRO A 92 -5.13 12.22 -22.35
C PRO A 92 -4.43 11.00 -21.71
N PHE A 93 -5.12 10.16 -20.94
CA PHE A 93 -4.53 8.90 -20.47
C PHE A 93 -4.27 7.96 -21.64
N THR A 94 -3.08 7.37 -21.67
CA THR A 94 -2.66 6.40 -22.69
C THR A 94 -2.34 5.06 -22.04
N PRO A 95 -2.98 3.96 -22.44
CA PRO A 95 -2.58 2.62 -22.02
C PRO A 95 -1.12 2.32 -22.37
N VAL A 96 -0.41 1.68 -21.45
CA VAL A 96 0.97 1.20 -21.64
C VAL A 96 1.00 -0.29 -21.32
N ASP A 97 1.48 -1.08 -22.28
CA ASP A 97 1.58 -2.53 -22.15
C ASP A 97 2.75 -2.88 -21.22
N TRP A 98 2.43 -3.23 -19.97
CA TRP A 98 3.40 -3.68 -18.97
C TRP A 98 3.35 -5.22 -18.87
N PRO A 99 4.48 -5.94 -18.68
CA PRO A 99 5.84 -5.44 -18.49
C PRO A 99 6.66 -5.25 -19.79
N GLU A 100 6.05 -5.25 -20.98
CA GLU A 100 6.78 -5.04 -22.23
C GLU A 100 7.43 -3.65 -22.31
N VAL A 101 6.77 -2.63 -21.76
CA VAL A 101 7.33 -1.30 -21.53
C VAL A 101 7.53 -1.10 -20.03
N GLN A 102 8.79 -1.01 -19.62
CA GLN A 102 9.16 -0.76 -18.23
C GLN A 102 8.98 0.73 -17.88
N LEU A 103 8.66 1.01 -16.61
CA LEU A 103 8.47 2.38 -16.12
C LEU A 103 9.73 3.25 -16.34
N GLY A 104 10.91 2.72 -16.03
CA GLY A 104 12.17 3.45 -16.23
C GLY A 104 12.40 3.87 -17.68
N ASP A 105 12.09 2.98 -18.64
CA ASP A 105 12.24 3.28 -20.07
C ASP A 105 11.20 4.27 -20.57
N TRP A 106 9.96 4.15 -20.09
CA TRP A 106 8.92 5.14 -20.38
C TRP A 106 9.28 6.53 -19.83
N LEU A 107 9.82 6.61 -18.61
CA LEU A 107 10.25 7.88 -18.03
C LEU A 107 11.42 8.50 -18.81
N LYS A 108 12.40 7.71 -19.27
CA LYS A 108 13.49 8.19 -20.13
C LYS A 108 13.00 8.73 -21.47
N ASP A 109 11.94 8.16 -22.02
CA ASP A 109 11.30 8.65 -23.25
C ASP A 109 10.51 9.94 -23.00
N LYS A 110 9.82 10.06 -21.85
CA LYS A 110 8.96 11.21 -21.55
C LYS A 110 9.68 12.39 -20.89
N LEU A 111 10.82 12.18 -20.26
CA LEU A 111 11.54 13.20 -19.51
C LEU A 111 13.03 13.25 -19.91
N PRO A 112 13.56 14.40 -20.33
CA PRO A 112 15.01 14.56 -20.51
C PRO A 112 15.76 14.71 -19.18
N SER A 113 15.08 15.21 -18.15
CA SER A 113 15.56 15.45 -16.79
C SER A 113 14.36 15.74 -15.88
N GLY A 114 14.52 15.60 -14.57
CA GLY A 114 13.50 16.06 -13.62
C GLY A 114 13.40 15.24 -12.34
N ILE A 115 12.34 15.52 -11.58
CA ILE A 115 12.01 14.85 -10.33
C ILE A 115 10.73 14.04 -10.50
N VAL A 116 10.81 12.73 -10.22
CA VAL A 116 9.69 11.79 -10.17
C VAL A 116 9.26 11.65 -8.71
N GLY A 117 8.15 12.29 -8.35
CA GLY A 117 7.55 12.18 -7.03
C GLY A 117 6.81 10.87 -6.84
N PHE A 118 6.82 10.36 -5.61
CA PHE A 118 6.03 9.20 -5.21
C PHE A 118 5.64 9.29 -3.73
N ASP A 119 4.52 8.66 -3.37
CA ASP A 119 4.12 8.49 -1.98
C ASP A 119 4.88 7.30 -1.37
N PRO A 120 5.76 7.51 -0.37
CA PRO A 120 6.60 6.45 0.18
C PRO A 120 5.82 5.37 0.92
N TRP A 121 4.57 5.62 1.31
CA TRP A 121 3.73 4.59 1.90
C TRP A 121 3.15 3.62 0.87
N LEU A 122 3.03 4.04 -0.39
CA LEU A 122 2.36 3.27 -1.43
C LEU A 122 3.32 2.50 -2.36
N HIS A 123 4.62 2.64 -2.15
CA HIS A 123 5.65 1.92 -2.88
C HIS A 123 6.56 1.15 -1.93
N SER A 124 6.94 -0.06 -2.31
CA SER A 124 7.93 -0.83 -1.56
C SER A 124 9.34 -0.26 -1.71
N ALA A 125 10.17 -0.45 -0.70
CA ALA A 125 11.59 -0.05 -0.76
C ALA A 125 12.33 -0.69 -1.95
N ARG A 126 11.96 -1.91 -2.33
CA ARG A 126 12.53 -2.63 -3.46
C ARG A 126 12.16 -1.99 -4.81
N GLU A 127 10.90 -1.61 -5.00
CA GLU A 127 10.44 -1.00 -6.25
C GLU A 127 11.15 0.32 -6.53
N ILE A 128 11.23 1.21 -5.51
CA ILE A 128 11.91 2.50 -5.65
C ILE A 128 13.40 2.30 -5.93
N LYS A 129 14.07 1.39 -5.22
CA LYS A 129 15.48 1.07 -5.48
C LYS A 129 15.71 0.54 -6.89
N SER A 130 14.80 -0.28 -7.42
CA SER A 130 14.88 -0.76 -8.80
C SER A 130 14.73 0.39 -9.79
N LEU A 131 13.78 1.30 -9.54
CA LEU A 131 13.56 2.47 -10.40
C LEU A 131 14.77 3.41 -10.39
N GLU A 132 15.38 3.66 -9.23
CA GLU A 132 16.62 4.45 -9.11
C GLU A 132 17.76 3.83 -9.93
N GLN A 133 17.89 2.50 -9.91
CA GLN A 133 18.88 1.79 -10.71
C GLN A 133 18.60 1.93 -12.20
N ASP A 134 17.35 1.78 -12.62
CA ASP A 134 16.94 1.92 -14.02
C ASP A 134 17.20 3.33 -14.56
N LEU A 135 17.08 4.36 -13.71
CA LEU A 135 17.30 5.77 -14.04
C LEU A 135 18.75 6.23 -13.86
N SER A 136 19.65 5.35 -13.40
CA SER A 136 21.06 5.67 -13.19
C SER A 136 21.73 6.16 -14.49
N GLY A 137 22.54 7.22 -14.38
CA GLY A 137 23.19 7.87 -15.52
C GLY A 137 22.30 8.86 -16.30
N THR A 138 21.03 9.01 -15.92
CA THR A 138 20.14 10.06 -16.45
C THR A 138 20.17 11.30 -15.56
N LYS A 139 19.43 12.34 -15.94
CA LYS A 139 19.16 13.53 -15.10
C LYS A 139 17.80 13.45 -14.38
N ILE A 140 17.24 12.25 -14.30
CA ILE A 140 15.96 11.98 -13.63
C ILE A 140 16.28 11.45 -12.23
N THR A 141 15.62 12.01 -11.22
CA THR A 141 15.73 11.61 -9.82
C THR A 141 14.36 11.21 -9.28
N VAL A 142 14.32 10.40 -8.23
CA VAL A 142 13.08 10.07 -7.53
C VAL A 142 13.05 10.79 -6.18
N GLN A 143 11.86 11.20 -5.74
CA GLN A 143 11.69 11.92 -4.48
C GLN A 143 10.44 11.44 -3.74
N ALA A 144 10.62 10.99 -2.50
CA ALA A 144 9.51 10.69 -1.60
C ALA A 144 8.81 11.99 -1.17
N MET A 145 7.48 11.97 -1.13
CA MET A 145 6.65 13.12 -0.74
C MET A 145 5.24 12.68 -0.37
N ASP A 146 4.45 13.61 0.20
CA ASP A 146 3.03 13.35 0.47
C ASP A 146 2.24 13.09 -0.81
N ASN A 147 1.15 12.33 -0.68
CA ASN A 147 0.28 12.01 -1.79
C ASN A 147 -0.35 13.26 -2.43
N LEU A 148 -0.22 13.40 -3.76
CA LEU A 148 -0.78 14.55 -4.48
C LEU A 148 -2.25 14.36 -4.90
N ILE A 149 -2.81 13.15 -4.78
CA ILE A 149 -4.23 12.87 -5.05
C ILE A 149 -5.10 13.26 -3.85
N ASP A 150 -4.65 12.99 -2.64
CA ASP A 150 -5.47 13.15 -1.43
C ASP A 150 -6.03 14.58 -1.26
N PRO A 151 -5.26 15.67 -1.51
CA PRO A 151 -5.78 17.04 -1.40
C PRO A 151 -6.82 17.40 -2.47
N ILE A 152 -6.86 16.69 -3.60
CA ILE A 152 -7.78 16.96 -4.73
C ILE A 152 -8.99 16.01 -4.77
N TRP A 153 -8.98 14.96 -3.96
CA TRP A 153 -10.08 14.01 -3.81
C TRP A 153 -11.03 14.43 -2.69
N GLN A 154 -11.92 15.39 -2.99
CA GLN A 154 -12.80 16.01 -1.99
C GLN A 154 -13.82 15.05 -1.35
N ASP A 155 -14.29 14.06 -2.12
CA ASP A 155 -15.26 13.04 -1.70
C ASP A 155 -14.60 11.69 -1.37
N ARG A 156 -13.33 11.72 -0.93
CA ARG A 156 -12.59 10.51 -0.57
C ARG A 156 -13.32 9.74 0.55
N PRO A 157 -13.61 8.44 0.37
CA PRO A 157 -14.19 7.63 1.43
C PRO A 157 -13.30 7.60 2.68
N ALA A 158 -13.91 7.46 3.85
CA ALA A 158 -13.16 7.27 5.08
C ALA A 158 -12.39 5.93 5.06
N PRO A 159 -11.21 5.85 5.71
CA PRO A 159 -10.51 4.58 5.91
C PRO A 159 -11.40 3.53 6.59
N PRO A 160 -11.18 2.23 6.31
CA PRO A 160 -12.01 1.18 6.86
C PRO A 160 -11.79 0.98 8.37
N MET A 161 -12.90 0.91 9.11
CA MET A 161 -12.95 0.73 10.56
C MET A 161 -13.72 -0.55 10.95
N GLY A 162 -13.53 -1.62 10.16
CA GLY A 162 -14.13 -2.92 10.43
C GLY A 162 -13.65 -3.50 11.75
N LEU A 163 -14.57 -4.10 12.50
CA LEU A 163 -14.25 -4.76 13.76
C LEU A 163 -13.43 -6.03 13.52
N ALA A 164 -12.39 -6.19 14.33
CA ALA A 164 -11.65 -7.44 14.41
C ALA A 164 -12.47 -8.49 15.16
N ARG A 165 -12.36 -9.74 14.74
CA ARG A 165 -12.97 -10.90 15.40
C ARG A 165 -11.95 -12.01 15.61
N VAL A 166 -12.13 -12.78 16.67
CA VAL A 166 -11.32 -13.97 16.94
C VAL A 166 -11.54 -15.02 15.86
N PHE A 167 -10.46 -15.67 15.44
CA PHE A 167 -10.48 -16.89 14.65
C PHE A 167 -10.11 -18.07 15.53
N ASP A 168 -11.02 -19.04 15.64
CA ASP A 168 -10.92 -20.14 16.61
C ASP A 168 -9.62 -20.94 16.46
N ASP A 169 -8.97 -21.24 17.58
CA ASP A 169 -7.74 -22.02 17.63
C ASP A 169 -7.92 -23.40 17.00
N HIS A 170 -9.08 -24.07 17.20
CA HIS A 170 -9.39 -25.36 16.57
C HIS A 170 -9.38 -25.27 15.04
N LEU A 171 -9.82 -24.14 14.47
CA LEU A 171 -9.79 -23.92 13.02
C LEU A 171 -8.40 -23.52 12.52
N SER A 172 -7.62 -22.80 13.33
CA SER A 172 -6.26 -22.39 12.97
C SER A 172 -5.20 -23.50 13.12
N GLY A 173 -5.47 -24.52 13.93
CA GLY A 173 -4.55 -25.61 14.26
C GLY A 173 -3.40 -25.24 15.23
N GLU A 174 -3.17 -23.96 15.51
CA GLU A 174 -2.13 -23.47 16.42
C GLU A 174 -2.57 -22.14 17.06
N THR A 175 -2.43 -22.02 18.38
CA THR A 175 -2.81 -20.79 19.09
C THR A 175 -1.89 -19.64 18.71
N HIS A 176 -2.39 -18.41 18.77
CA HIS A 176 -1.56 -17.23 18.48
C HIS A 176 -0.35 -17.11 19.44
N THR A 177 -0.52 -17.53 20.70
CA THR A 177 0.58 -17.59 21.67
C THR A 177 1.68 -18.54 21.20
N ALA A 178 1.33 -19.75 20.76
CA ALA A 178 2.31 -20.72 20.27
C ALA A 178 3.05 -20.21 19.02
N LYS A 179 2.33 -19.60 18.06
CA LYS A 179 2.92 -18.96 16.87
C LYS A 179 3.95 -17.91 17.24
N ARG A 180 3.58 -16.96 18.11
CA ARG A 180 4.48 -15.89 18.56
C ARG A 180 5.70 -16.44 19.25
N THR A 181 5.53 -17.38 20.19
CA THR A 181 6.66 -17.98 20.93
C THR A 181 7.65 -18.68 20.00
N ARG A 182 7.14 -19.45 19.02
CA ARG A 182 7.98 -20.13 18.04
C ARG A 182 8.76 -19.15 17.17
N LEU A 183 8.10 -18.15 16.61
CA LEU A 183 8.73 -17.15 15.74
C LEU A 183 9.70 -16.24 16.51
N ALA A 184 9.38 -15.89 17.76
CA ALA A 184 10.28 -15.14 18.63
C ALA A 184 11.58 -15.90 18.90
N ALA A 185 11.52 -17.22 19.12
CA ALA A 185 12.70 -18.06 19.25
C ALA A 185 13.57 -18.06 17.97
N GLU A 186 12.93 -18.06 16.79
CA GLU A 186 13.64 -17.92 15.51
C GLU A 186 14.33 -16.56 15.39
N LEU A 187 13.65 -15.45 15.73
CA LEU A 187 14.25 -14.10 15.75
C LEU A 187 15.47 -14.04 16.66
N LYS A 188 15.31 -14.53 17.89
CA LYS A 188 16.39 -14.58 18.88
C LYS A 188 17.59 -15.39 18.39
N SER A 189 17.35 -16.56 17.78
CA SER A 189 18.42 -17.42 17.23
C SER A 189 19.17 -16.75 16.08
N ALA A 190 18.49 -15.89 15.32
CA ALA A 190 19.05 -15.12 14.23
C ALA A 190 19.67 -13.78 14.67
N GLY A 191 19.63 -13.45 15.97
CA GLY A 191 20.16 -12.19 16.50
C GLY A 191 19.30 -10.95 16.17
N HIS A 192 18.03 -11.14 15.83
CA HIS A 192 17.07 -10.05 15.63
C HIS A 192 16.28 -9.80 16.92
N ALA A 193 16.15 -8.53 17.31
CA ALA A 193 15.36 -8.12 18.47
C ALA A 193 13.86 -8.10 18.15
N ALA A 194 13.50 -7.86 16.89
CA ALA A 194 12.12 -7.87 16.45
C ALA A 194 11.98 -8.14 14.94
N ALA A 195 10.75 -8.36 14.49
CA ALA A 195 10.35 -8.28 13.09
C ALA A 195 9.17 -7.32 12.93
N PHE A 196 9.26 -6.44 11.94
CA PHE A 196 8.12 -5.64 11.47
C PHE A 196 7.30 -6.46 10.49
N ILE A 197 5.99 -6.42 10.65
CA ILE A 197 5.02 -7.13 9.82
C ILE A 197 4.07 -6.09 9.24
N SER A 198 4.18 -5.85 7.93
CA SER A 198 3.37 -4.87 7.20
C SER A 198 2.07 -5.41 6.62
N LEU A 199 2.01 -6.73 6.40
CA LEU A 199 0.90 -7.37 5.71
C LEU A 199 -0.24 -7.77 6.68
N PRO A 200 -1.47 -7.26 6.48
CA PRO A 200 -2.62 -7.56 7.34
C PRO A 200 -2.99 -9.03 7.47
N ASP A 201 -2.82 -9.82 6.41
CA ASP A 201 -3.07 -11.25 6.40
C ASP A 201 -2.08 -12.02 7.31
N SER A 202 -0.81 -11.63 7.29
CA SER A 202 0.25 -12.15 8.15
C SER A 202 -0.03 -11.83 9.62
N ILE A 203 -0.48 -10.61 9.92
CA ILE A 203 -0.88 -10.20 11.27
C ILE A 203 -2.11 -10.98 11.74
N CYS A 204 -3.13 -11.10 10.87
CA CYS A 204 -4.34 -11.87 11.14
C CYS A 204 -4.03 -13.35 11.41
N TRP A 205 -3.07 -13.93 10.67
CA TRP A 205 -2.61 -15.29 10.90
C TRP A 205 -1.81 -15.42 12.21
N LEU A 206 -0.92 -14.47 12.50
CA LEU A 206 -0.09 -14.46 13.71
C LEU A 206 -0.95 -14.39 14.97
N LEU A 207 -1.98 -13.53 14.95
CA LEU A 207 -2.80 -13.22 16.11
C LEU A 207 -4.11 -14.00 16.18
N ASN A 208 -4.38 -14.91 15.23
CA ASN A 208 -5.67 -15.61 15.12
C ASN A 208 -6.87 -14.63 15.16
N ILE A 209 -6.81 -13.58 14.34
CA ILE A 209 -7.90 -12.60 14.17
C ILE A 209 -8.29 -12.49 12.70
N ARG A 210 -9.49 -11.98 12.43
CA ARG A 210 -9.99 -11.67 11.07
C ARG A 210 -10.73 -10.34 11.09
N GLY A 211 -10.90 -9.74 9.92
CA GLY A 211 -11.59 -8.47 9.74
C GLY A 211 -12.43 -8.42 8.49
N GLN A 212 -12.80 -7.20 8.11
CA GLN A 212 -13.62 -6.90 6.93
C GLN A 212 -13.22 -5.57 6.29
N ASP A 213 -11.99 -5.11 6.52
CA ASP A 213 -11.55 -3.79 6.03
C ASP A 213 -11.37 -3.76 4.51
N VAL A 214 -11.08 -4.92 3.92
CA VAL A 214 -10.91 -5.10 2.48
C VAL A 214 -11.99 -6.04 1.98
N ALA A 215 -12.66 -5.65 0.90
CA ALA A 215 -13.69 -6.48 0.29
C ALA A 215 -13.09 -7.85 -0.09
N HIS A 216 -13.84 -8.92 0.22
CA HIS A 216 -13.47 -10.33 -0.05
C HIS A 216 -12.25 -10.87 0.70
N ASN A 217 -11.48 -10.02 1.39
CA ASN A 217 -10.31 -10.41 2.16
C ASN A 217 -10.60 -10.24 3.66
N PRO A 218 -10.62 -11.33 4.47
CA PRO A 218 -11.03 -11.27 5.86
C PRO A 218 -9.92 -10.74 6.78
N VAL A 219 -9.33 -9.60 6.44
CA VAL A 219 -8.19 -8.99 7.12
C VAL A 219 -8.58 -7.72 7.87
N VAL A 220 -7.76 -7.36 8.86
CA VAL A 220 -7.85 -6.09 9.58
C VAL A 220 -6.62 -5.26 9.26
N HIS A 221 -6.80 -4.08 8.66
CA HIS A 221 -5.73 -3.11 8.41
C HIS A 221 -5.07 -2.73 9.73
N SER A 222 -3.79 -3.09 9.83
CA SER A 222 -2.94 -2.91 10.99
C SER A 222 -1.48 -3.13 10.61
N PHE A 223 -0.57 -2.67 11.48
CA PHE A 223 0.85 -3.03 11.45
C PHE A 223 1.22 -3.74 12.75
N ALA A 224 2.26 -4.57 12.73
CA ALA A 224 2.72 -5.22 13.96
C ALA A 224 4.24 -5.30 14.06
N VAL A 225 4.74 -5.22 15.29
CA VAL A 225 6.14 -5.53 15.63
C VAL A 225 6.14 -6.74 16.56
N LEU A 226 6.68 -7.87 16.10
CA LEU A 226 6.88 -9.08 16.91
C LEU A 226 8.28 -9.05 17.51
N HIS A 227 8.37 -9.06 18.84
CA HIS A 227 9.63 -9.07 19.58
C HIS A 227 10.18 -10.48 19.76
N ASP A 228 11.48 -10.60 20.00
CA ASP A 228 12.20 -11.86 20.24
C ASP A 228 11.86 -12.51 21.61
N ASP A 229 11.06 -11.83 22.43
CA ASP A 229 10.45 -12.32 23.66
C ASP A 229 8.97 -12.72 23.51
N ALA A 230 8.45 -12.74 22.27
CA ALA A 230 7.09 -13.08 21.88
C ALA A 230 6.01 -12.04 22.18
N ARG A 231 6.36 -10.87 22.72
CA ARG A 231 5.44 -9.72 22.79
C ARG A 231 5.17 -9.17 21.40
N VAL A 232 4.01 -8.57 21.21
CA VAL A 232 3.62 -7.87 19.98
C VAL A 232 3.17 -6.46 20.29
N ASP A 233 3.69 -5.49 19.57
CA ASP A 233 3.08 -4.16 19.47
C ASP A 233 2.20 -4.15 18.21
N LEU A 234 0.88 -4.03 18.38
CA LEU A 234 -0.13 -4.02 17.32
C LEU A 234 -0.62 -2.58 17.10
N PHE A 235 -0.29 -2.01 15.95
CA PHE A 235 -0.68 -0.66 15.55
C PHE A 235 -2.02 -0.73 14.82
N MET A 236 -3.08 -0.41 15.55
CA MET A 236 -4.47 -0.51 15.10
C MET A 236 -5.34 0.35 16.00
N HIS A 237 -6.31 1.07 15.42
CA HIS A 237 -7.28 1.82 16.21
C HIS A 237 -8.00 0.93 17.25
N ALA A 238 -8.05 1.42 18.48
CA ALA A 238 -8.53 0.70 19.66
C ALA A 238 -10.00 0.22 19.51
N GLU A 239 -10.79 0.95 18.75
CA GLU A 239 -12.19 0.69 18.41
C GLU A 239 -12.32 -0.62 17.63
N LYS A 240 -11.38 -0.90 16.72
CA LYS A 240 -11.38 -2.14 15.92
C LYS A 240 -11.13 -3.38 16.78
N ALA A 241 -10.44 -3.21 17.91
CA ALA A 241 -10.07 -4.30 18.81
C ALA A 241 -11.10 -4.59 19.92
N GLN A 242 -12.21 -3.85 19.99
CA GLN A 242 -13.11 -3.85 21.16
C GLN A 242 -13.58 -5.26 21.58
N ASP A 243 -13.83 -6.15 20.61
CA ASP A 243 -14.37 -7.49 20.84
C ASP A 243 -13.28 -8.57 20.99
N ILE A 244 -12.00 -8.22 20.84
CA ILE A 244 -10.88 -9.18 20.87
C ILE A 244 -9.85 -8.89 21.98
N ARG A 245 -10.08 -7.89 22.84
CA ARG A 245 -9.10 -7.51 23.88
C ARG A 245 -8.70 -8.68 24.79
N ALA A 246 -9.68 -9.48 25.22
CA ALA A 246 -9.42 -10.65 26.06
C ALA A 246 -8.60 -11.72 25.34
N HIS A 247 -8.82 -11.90 24.03
CA HIS A 247 -8.06 -12.83 23.19
C HIS A 247 -6.61 -12.38 23.02
N LEU A 248 -6.38 -11.09 22.79
CA LEU A 248 -5.04 -10.54 22.62
C LEU A 248 -4.16 -10.70 23.88
N GLY A 249 -4.75 -10.52 25.07
CA GLY A 249 -4.06 -10.62 26.35
C GLY A 249 -3.01 -9.52 26.56
N ASN A 250 -2.21 -9.65 27.63
CA ASN A 250 -1.24 -8.62 28.01
C ASN A 250 0.06 -8.64 27.18
N GLU A 251 0.31 -9.72 26.45
CA GLU A 251 1.48 -9.88 25.58
C GLU A 251 1.30 -9.18 24.21
N VAL A 252 0.12 -8.60 23.95
CA VAL A 252 -0.12 -7.73 22.80
C VAL A 252 -0.47 -6.34 23.28
N THR A 253 0.38 -5.38 22.98
CA THR A 253 0.12 -3.96 23.26
C THR A 253 -0.54 -3.34 22.04
N LEU A 254 -1.76 -2.82 22.22
CA LEU A 254 -2.42 -2.00 21.19
C LEU A 254 -1.83 -0.59 21.19
N ARG A 255 -1.48 -0.08 20.01
CA ARG A 255 -0.95 1.26 19.77
C ARG A 255 -1.76 1.97 18.70
N ASN A 256 -1.75 3.30 18.73
CA ASN A 256 -2.37 4.07 17.66
C ASN A 256 -1.53 3.91 16.38
N PRO A 257 -2.15 3.73 15.20
CA PRO A 257 -1.43 3.66 13.93
C PRO A 257 -0.49 4.85 13.68
N GLU A 258 -0.87 6.04 14.13
CA GLU A 258 -0.12 7.28 13.98
C GLU A 258 1.23 7.27 14.73
N ASP A 259 1.36 6.44 15.78
CA ASP A 259 2.59 6.32 16.57
C ASP A 259 3.65 5.43 15.90
N LEU A 260 3.32 4.80 14.75
CA LEU A 260 4.18 3.80 14.11
C LEU A 260 5.55 4.36 13.71
N SER A 261 5.60 5.50 13.01
CA SER A 261 6.86 6.06 12.52
C SER A 261 7.79 6.43 13.68
N ASP A 262 7.26 7.11 14.70
CA ASP A 262 8.03 7.48 15.90
C ASP A 262 8.52 6.25 16.67
N TYR A 263 7.67 5.23 16.78
CA TYR A 263 8.04 3.95 17.38
C TYR A 263 9.23 3.32 16.64
N ILE A 264 9.15 3.21 15.32
CA ILE A 264 10.18 2.58 14.49
C ILE A 264 11.49 3.37 14.56
N LEU A 265 11.44 4.70 14.49
CA LEU A 265 12.62 5.56 14.60
C LEU A 265 13.30 5.48 15.98
N SER A 266 12.52 5.22 17.03
CA SER A 266 13.04 5.08 18.40
C SER A 266 13.51 3.65 18.73
N PHE A 267 13.13 2.66 17.92
CA PHE A 267 13.40 1.24 18.19
C PHE A 267 14.91 0.95 18.30
N GLN A 268 15.30 0.21 19.33
CA GLN A 268 16.68 -0.17 19.58
C GLN A 268 16.86 -1.68 19.33
N GLY A 269 17.83 -2.02 18.48
CA GLY A 269 18.15 -3.41 18.14
C GLY A 269 17.94 -3.72 16.66
N ALA A 270 18.36 -4.91 16.24
CA ALA A 270 18.21 -5.34 14.87
C ALA A 270 16.76 -5.76 14.60
N MET A 271 16.06 -4.99 13.76
CA MET A 271 14.70 -5.30 13.32
C MET A 271 14.72 -5.93 11.94
N ARG A 272 14.07 -7.10 11.81
CA ARG A 272 13.89 -7.79 10.53
C ARG A 272 12.73 -7.17 9.75
N LEU A 273 12.96 -6.90 8.47
CA LEU A 273 11.97 -6.36 7.53
C LEU A 273 11.87 -7.27 6.30
N ASP A 274 10.69 -7.33 5.68
CA ASP A 274 10.53 -7.85 4.32
C ASP A 274 10.57 -6.70 3.32
N THR A 275 11.68 -6.58 2.58
CA THR A 275 11.88 -5.48 1.62
C THR A 275 10.96 -5.53 0.41
N GLY A 276 10.25 -6.65 0.20
CA GLY A 276 9.26 -6.79 -0.87
C GLY A 276 7.88 -6.22 -0.52
N SER A 277 7.56 -6.09 0.77
CA SER A 277 6.22 -5.69 1.24
C SER A 277 6.23 -4.55 2.26
N VAL A 278 7.39 -4.18 2.80
CA VAL A 278 7.53 -2.99 3.64
C VAL A 278 7.41 -1.73 2.76
N PRO A 279 6.59 -0.75 3.15
CA PRO A 279 6.60 0.57 2.52
C PRO A 279 7.98 1.21 2.58
N TYR A 280 8.27 2.14 1.67
CA TYR A 280 9.53 2.88 1.64
C TYR A 280 9.69 3.83 2.83
N ALA A 281 8.58 4.36 3.38
CA ALA A 281 8.54 5.40 4.41
C ALA A 281 9.32 5.08 5.69
#